data_AF-F6H206-F1
#
_entry.id   AF-F6H206-F1
#
_cell.length_a   1.000
_cell.length_b   1.000
_cell.length_c   1.000
_cell.angle_alpha   90.00
_cell.angle_beta   90.00
_cell.angle_gamma   90.00
#
_symmetry.space_group_name_H-M   'P 1'
#
loop_
_entity.id
_entity.type
_entity.pdbx_description
1 polymer ?
#
loop_
_entity_poly.entity_id
_entity_poly.type
_entity_poly.pdbx_seq_one_letter_code
_entity_poly.pdbx_strand_id
1 'polypeptide(L)'
;MAMVKNPRFHIVMYPWSAFGHMIPYLHLSNELAERGHSITFILPKKVQSQLQHLNLHPTLISFHSLTIPYVDGLPPGAETASDVPISLHHLLATAMDRTTDQVEAALRALKSDFLFYDTAYWAPPLASKLGMKPIFYSAVSVAAMRFRAVSSVTYCLSAAVISNTLFKRTKDVFSTHSTTWPLLSEPALSKNQK
;
A
#
# COMPACT_ATOMS: atom_id res chain seq x y z
N MET A 1 -18.66 9.40 -34.32
CA MET A 1 -17.39 9.50 -33.57
C MET A 1 -17.06 8.12 -33.03
N ALA A 2 -15.91 7.55 -33.39
CA ALA A 2 -15.47 6.28 -32.82
C ALA A 2 -15.12 6.51 -31.34
N MET A 3 -15.81 5.83 -30.42
CA MET A 3 -15.43 5.88 -29.01
C MET A 3 -14.03 5.28 -28.87
N VAL A 4 -13.09 6.06 -28.34
CA VAL A 4 -11.78 5.56 -27.91
C VAL A 4 -12.07 4.47 -26.87
N LYS A 5 -11.79 3.21 -27.24
CA LYS A 5 -11.98 2.08 -26.34
C LYS A 5 -10.88 2.16 -25.28
N ASN A 6 -11.21 2.71 -24.12
CA ASN A 6 -10.30 2.69 -22.99
C ASN A 6 -10.02 1.23 -22.59
N PRO A 7 -8.76 0.89 -22.24
CA PRO A 7 -8.43 -0.45 -21.80
C PRO A 7 -9.24 -0.79 -20.54
N ARG A 8 -9.83 -2.00 -20.53
CA ARG A 8 -10.55 -2.53 -19.38
C ARG A 8 -9.58 -3.31 -18.50
N PHE A 9 -9.32 -2.79 -17.31
CA PHE A 9 -8.53 -3.47 -16.30
C PHE A 9 -9.41 -4.27 -15.33
N HIS A 10 -8.84 -5.32 -14.77
CA HIS A 10 -9.36 -6.02 -13.61
C HIS A 10 -8.56 -5.62 -12.37
N ILE A 11 -9.22 -4.99 -11.41
CA ILE A 11 -8.61 -4.38 -10.23
C ILE A 11 -9.06 -5.13 -8.99
N VAL A 12 -8.12 -5.45 -8.11
CA VAL A 12 -8.42 -6.09 -6.82
C VAL A 12 -8.24 -5.07 -5.70
N MET A 13 -9.22 -5.04 -4.80
CA MET A 13 -9.24 -4.18 -3.62
C MET A 13 -9.02 -5.03 -2.37
N TYR A 14 -7.97 -4.75 -1.60
CA TYR A 14 -7.66 -5.41 -0.32
C TYR A 14 -7.35 -4.39 0.78
N PRO A 15 -8.38 -3.72 1.33
CA PRO A 15 -8.21 -2.76 2.43
C PRO A 15 -8.03 -3.44 3.78
N TRP A 16 -7.57 -2.67 4.77
CA TRP A 16 -7.66 -3.02 6.18
C TRP A 16 -9.11 -3.33 6.58
N SER A 17 -9.32 -4.36 7.41
CA SER A 17 -10.67 -4.79 7.84
C SER A 17 -11.28 -3.83 8.88
N ALA A 18 -11.56 -2.61 8.46
CA ALA A 18 -12.23 -1.57 9.21
C ALA A 18 -13.11 -0.75 8.26
N PHE A 19 -14.33 -0.39 8.68
CA PHE A 19 -15.27 0.34 7.81
C PHE A 19 -14.70 1.67 7.29
N GLY A 20 -13.90 2.35 8.11
CA GLY A 20 -13.21 3.58 7.70
C GLY A 20 -12.21 3.40 6.55
N HIS A 21 -11.79 2.17 6.26
CA HIS A 21 -10.95 1.82 5.12
C HIS A 21 -11.77 1.20 3.99
N MET A 22 -12.67 0.27 4.32
CA MET A 22 -13.48 -0.45 3.32
C MET A 22 -14.43 0.46 2.54
N ILE A 23 -15.08 1.43 3.20
CA ILE A 23 -16.04 2.33 2.54
C ILE A 23 -15.35 3.23 1.50
N PRO A 24 -14.23 3.95 1.81
CA PRO A 24 -13.48 4.69 0.80
C PRO A 24 -12.97 3.85 -0.36
N TYR A 25 -12.54 2.61 -0.10
CA TYR A 25 -12.15 1.67 -1.16
C TYR A 25 -13.34 1.33 -2.06
N LEU A 26 -14.54 1.18 -1.50
CA LEU A 26 -15.74 0.86 -2.28
C LEU A 26 -16.22 2.07 -3.08
N HIS A 27 -16.11 3.28 -2.55
CA HIS A 27 -16.33 4.51 -3.33
C HIS A 27 -15.37 4.59 -4.52
N LEU A 28 -14.07 4.35 -4.31
CA LEU A 28 -13.10 4.29 -5.40
C LEU A 28 -13.45 3.17 -6.40
N SER A 29 -13.93 2.03 -5.93
CA SER A 29 -14.36 0.92 -6.77
C SER A 29 -15.55 1.31 -7.66
N ASN A 30 -16.53 2.04 -7.14
CA ASN A 30 -17.66 2.54 -7.93
C ASN A 30 -17.19 3.49 -9.03
N GLU A 31 -16.31 4.43 -8.70
CA GLU A 31 -15.71 5.36 -9.67
C GLU A 31 -14.96 4.61 -10.80
N LEU A 32 -14.17 3.60 -10.45
CA LEU A 32 -13.43 2.80 -11.45
C LEU A 32 -14.38 1.94 -12.29
N ALA A 33 -15.44 1.41 -11.69
CA ALA A 33 -16.46 0.63 -12.39
C ALA A 33 -17.28 1.49 -13.36
N GLU A 34 -17.63 2.72 -13.00
CA GLU A 34 -18.30 3.67 -13.90
C GLU A 34 -17.46 3.96 -15.16
N ARG A 35 -16.14 3.93 -15.03
CA ARG A 35 -15.18 4.04 -16.15
C ARG A 35 -15.00 2.73 -16.95
N GLY A 36 -15.74 1.68 -16.59
CA GLY A 36 -15.81 0.40 -17.30
C GLY A 36 -14.81 -0.66 -16.85
N HIS A 37 -14.12 -0.46 -15.71
CA HIS A 37 -13.22 -1.46 -15.13
C HIS A 37 -13.98 -2.50 -14.30
N SER A 38 -13.42 -3.72 -14.24
CA SER A 38 -13.95 -4.78 -13.39
C SER A 38 -13.21 -4.81 -12.06
N ILE A 39 -13.93 -4.97 -10.96
CA ILE A 39 -13.39 -4.91 -9.60
C ILE A 39 -13.71 -6.20 -8.85
N THR A 40 -12.72 -6.75 -8.17
CA THR A 40 -12.93 -7.77 -7.12
C THR A 40 -12.53 -7.18 -5.78
N PHE A 41 -13.49 -7.10 -4.87
CA PHE A 41 -13.27 -6.59 -3.51
C PHE A 41 -13.11 -7.77 -2.56
N ILE A 42 -11.90 -7.96 -2.04
CA ILE A 42 -11.58 -9.05 -1.13
C ILE A 42 -11.82 -8.57 0.31
N LEU A 43 -12.72 -9.24 1.02
CA LEU A 43 -13.11 -8.84 2.37
C LEU A 43 -13.66 -10.03 3.19
N PRO A 44 -13.70 -9.94 4.53
CA PRO A 44 -14.22 -11.03 5.37
C PRO A 44 -15.72 -11.28 5.17
N LYS A 45 -16.16 -12.53 5.27
CA LYS A 45 -17.52 -12.95 4.91
C LYS A 45 -18.63 -12.13 5.60
N LYS A 46 -18.49 -11.81 6.89
CA LYS A 46 -19.49 -11.05 7.66
C LYS A 46 -19.77 -9.67 7.07
N VAL A 47 -18.76 -9.03 6.48
CA VAL A 47 -18.83 -7.63 6.05
C VAL A 47 -19.53 -7.48 4.69
N GLN A 48 -19.62 -8.54 3.88
CA GLN A 48 -20.18 -8.45 2.52
C GLN A 48 -21.60 -7.91 2.51
N SER A 49 -22.47 -8.51 3.33
CA SER A 49 -23.86 -8.08 3.44
C SER A 49 -23.98 -6.64 3.96
N GLN A 50 -23.04 -6.19 4.78
CA GLN A 50 -23.01 -4.85 5.35
C GLN A 50 -22.59 -3.79 4.32
N LEU A 51 -21.79 -4.14 3.31
CA LEU A 51 -21.30 -3.21 2.29
C LEU A 51 -22.02 -3.33 0.95
N GLN A 52 -22.83 -4.37 0.74
CA GLN A 52 -23.44 -4.64 -0.55
C GLN A 52 -24.36 -3.52 -1.06
N HIS A 53 -25.04 -2.82 -0.15
CA HIS A 53 -25.88 -1.68 -0.50
C HIS A 53 -25.11 -0.46 -1.03
N LEU A 54 -23.79 -0.40 -0.83
CA LEU A 54 -22.90 0.66 -1.33
C LEU A 54 -22.29 0.33 -2.70
N ASN A 55 -22.49 -0.89 -3.21
CA ASN A 55 -22.05 -1.28 -4.56
C ASN A 55 -23.05 -0.76 -5.59
N LEU A 56 -22.64 0.22 -6.39
CA LEU A 56 -23.48 0.84 -7.42
C LEU A 56 -23.41 0.11 -8.77
N HIS A 57 -22.47 -0.82 -8.94
CA HIS A 57 -22.19 -1.51 -10.19
C HIS A 57 -22.05 -3.03 -9.98
N PRO A 58 -23.12 -3.77 -9.61
CA PRO A 58 -23.05 -5.19 -9.27
C PRO A 58 -22.62 -6.11 -10.41
N THR A 59 -22.66 -5.63 -11.66
CA THR A 59 -22.16 -6.36 -12.84
C THR A 59 -20.65 -6.23 -13.04
N LEU A 60 -20.02 -5.23 -12.41
CA LEU A 60 -18.60 -4.92 -12.54
C LEU A 60 -17.83 -5.10 -11.23
N ILE A 61 -18.50 -4.96 -10.08
CA ILE A 61 -17.92 -5.10 -8.75
C ILE A 61 -18.45 -6.37 -8.12
N SER A 62 -17.54 -7.30 -7.83
CA SER A 62 -17.81 -8.56 -7.14
C SER A 62 -17.11 -8.59 -5.78
N PHE A 63 -17.71 -9.26 -4.80
CA PHE A 63 -17.12 -9.45 -3.48
C PHE A 63 -16.57 -10.88 -3.36
N HIS A 64 -15.32 -10.98 -2.91
CA HIS A 64 -14.65 -12.25 -2.67
C HIS A 64 -14.46 -12.44 -1.16
N SER A 65 -14.94 -13.56 -0.64
CA SER A 65 -14.95 -13.85 0.80
C SER A 65 -13.60 -14.36 1.27
N LEU A 66 -13.11 -13.81 2.38
CA LEU A 66 -12.05 -14.41 3.17
C LEU A 66 -12.60 -15.09 4.42
N THR A 67 -11.95 -16.20 4.78
CA THR A 67 -12.13 -16.84 6.09
C THR A 67 -11.01 -16.37 7.00
N ILE A 68 -11.35 -15.67 8.08
CA ILE A 68 -10.37 -15.19 9.05
C ILE A 68 -9.95 -16.37 9.94
N PRO A 69 -8.66 -16.75 9.94
CA PRO A 69 -8.18 -17.87 10.73
C PRO A 69 -8.14 -17.50 12.22
N TYR A 70 -8.25 -18.53 13.06
CA TYR A 70 -8.09 -18.38 14.49
C TYR A 70 -6.68 -17.88 14.86
N VAL A 71 -6.64 -16.98 15.84
CA VAL A 71 -5.42 -16.47 16.48
C VAL A 71 -5.69 -16.46 17.98
N ASP A 72 -4.74 -16.97 18.77
CA ASP A 72 -4.85 -16.98 20.22
C ASP A 72 -5.00 -15.55 20.77
N GLY A 73 -5.90 -15.37 21.74
CA GLY A 73 -6.28 -14.06 22.28
C GLY A 73 -7.23 -13.22 21.42
N LEU A 74 -7.51 -13.60 20.17
CA LEU A 74 -8.52 -12.94 19.33
C LEU A 74 -9.92 -13.52 19.63
N PRO A 75 -10.94 -12.69 19.93
CA PRO A 75 -12.29 -13.19 20.16
C PRO A 75 -12.81 -14.01 18.97
N PRO A 76 -13.49 -15.15 19.21
CA PRO A 76 -14.07 -15.96 18.15
C PRO A 76 -15.03 -15.15 17.27
N GLY A 77 -14.89 -15.26 15.95
CA GLY A 77 -15.73 -14.54 14.98
C GLY A 77 -15.41 -13.05 14.83
N ALA A 78 -14.31 -12.57 15.41
CA ALA A 78 -13.79 -11.23 15.11
C ALA A 78 -13.25 -11.18 13.68
N GLU A 79 -13.88 -10.38 12.83
CA GLU A 79 -13.48 -10.21 11.43
C GLU A 79 -13.09 -8.76 11.12
N THR A 80 -13.53 -7.80 11.93
CA THR A 80 -13.32 -6.37 11.73
C THR A 80 -12.73 -5.70 12.97
N ALA A 81 -12.09 -4.54 12.75
CA ALA A 81 -11.54 -3.72 13.83
C ALA A 81 -12.61 -3.18 14.81
N SER A 82 -13.90 -3.26 14.44
CA SER A 82 -15.04 -2.94 15.30
C SER A 82 -15.44 -4.08 16.23
N ASP A 83 -15.02 -5.32 15.94
CA ASP A 83 -15.32 -6.49 16.78
C ASP A 83 -14.40 -6.60 18.00
N VAL A 84 -13.33 -5.80 18.07
CA VAL A 84 -12.28 -5.89 19.08
C VAL A 84 -11.81 -4.53 19.58
N PRO A 85 -11.37 -4.41 20.84
CA PRO A 85 -10.73 -3.19 21.33
C PRO A 85 -9.42 -2.93 20.59
N ILE A 86 -9.00 -1.65 20.54
CA ILE A 86 -7.77 -1.21 19.85
C ILE A 86 -6.53 -2.00 20.30
N SER A 87 -6.47 -2.39 21.57
CA SER A 87 -5.37 -3.20 22.12
C SER A 87 -5.20 -4.55 21.41
N LEU A 88 -6.26 -5.11 20.80
CA LEU A 88 -6.23 -6.38 20.07
C LEU A 88 -6.14 -6.21 18.54
N HIS A 89 -6.02 -4.99 18.02
CA HIS A 89 -5.89 -4.76 16.57
C HIS A 89 -4.69 -5.47 15.95
N HIS A 90 -3.61 -5.66 16.72
CA HIS A 90 -2.44 -6.42 16.29
C HIS A 90 -2.72 -7.93 16.10
N LEU A 91 -3.60 -8.52 16.90
CA LEU A 91 -4.04 -9.91 16.73
C LEU A 91 -4.94 -10.05 15.51
N LEU A 92 -5.84 -9.07 15.29
CA LEU A 92 -6.64 -9.01 14.07
C LEU A 92 -5.75 -8.87 12.83
N ALA A 93 -4.71 -8.03 12.90
CA ALA A 93 -3.75 -7.87 11.81
C ALA A 93 -3.00 -9.19 11.55
N THR A 94 -2.58 -9.89 12.60
CA THR A 94 -1.98 -11.22 12.49
C THR A 94 -2.93 -12.23 11.82
N ALA A 95 -4.22 -12.20 12.15
CA ALA A 95 -5.22 -13.06 11.53
C ALA A 95 -5.41 -12.73 10.05
N MET A 96 -5.47 -11.44 9.70
CA MET A 96 -5.54 -10.98 8.31
C MET A 96 -4.29 -11.37 7.51
N ASP A 97 -3.09 -11.24 8.07
CA ASP A 97 -1.85 -11.65 7.39
C ASP A 97 -1.81 -13.16 7.10
N ARG A 98 -2.39 -13.98 7.98
CA ARG A 98 -2.57 -15.43 7.75
C ARG A 98 -3.57 -15.76 6.64
N THR A 99 -4.25 -14.77 6.04
CA THR A 99 -5.08 -14.97 4.84
C THR A 99 -4.30 -14.85 3.52
N THR A 100 -2.99 -14.58 3.57
CA THR A 100 -2.14 -14.39 2.38
C THR A 100 -2.31 -15.51 1.34
N ASP A 101 -2.39 -16.78 1.76
CA ASP A 101 -2.57 -17.91 0.83
C ASP A 101 -3.94 -17.89 0.12
N GLN A 102 -4.99 -17.49 0.84
CA GLN A 102 -6.34 -17.34 0.26
C GLN A 102 -6.34 -16.19 -0.76
N VAL A 103 -5.68 -15.08 -0.44
CA VAL A 103 -5.54 -13.93 -1.33
C VAL A 103 -4.71 -14.31 -2.55
N GLU A 104 -3.57 -14.98 -2.39
CA GLU A 104 -2.75 -15.46 -3.52
C GLU A 104 -3.56 -16.38 -4.45
N ALA A 105 -4.32 -17.32 -3.89
CA ALA A 105 -5.19 -18.21 -4.67
C ALA A 105 -6.25 -17.42 -5.46
N ALA A 106 -6.90 -16.44 -4.84
CA ALA A 106 -7.86 -15.57 -5.49
C ALA A 106 -7.21 -14.76 -6.64
N LEU A 107 -6.07 -14.11 -6.38
CA LEU A 107 -5.36 -13.30 -7.37
C LEU A 107 -4.94 -14.13 -8.60
N ARG A 108 -4.48 -15.36 -8.39
CA ARG A 108 -4.12 -16.30 -9.48
C ARG A 108 -5.32 -16.67 -10.35
N ALA A 109 -6.48 -16.91 -9.73
CA ALA A 109 -7.69 -17.27 -10.45
C ALA A 109 -8.26 -16.09 -11.26
N LEU A 110 -8.18 -14.88 -10.71
CA LEU A 110 -8.80 -13.67 -11.24
C LEU A 110 -8.02 -13.04 -12.41
N LYS A 111 -6.73 -13.35 -12.58
CA LYS A 111 -5.82 -12.74 -13.59
C LYS A 111 -5.92 -11.22 -13.62
N SER A 112 -5.79 -10.60 -12.45
CA SER A 112 -5.98 -9.15 -12.26
C SER A 112 -4.74 -8.34 -12.66
N ASP A 113 -4.94 -7.06 -12.99
CA ASP A 113 -3.87 -6.14 -13.41
C ASP A 113 -3.27 -5.36 -12.22
N PHE A 114 -4.13 -4.94 -11.28
CA PHE A 114 -3.78 -4.08 -10.16
C PHE A 114 -4.24 -4.66 -8.82
N LEU A 115 -3.44 -4.45 -7.77
CA LEU A 115 -3.81 -4.74 -6.38
C LEU A 115 -3.72 -3.46 -5.55
N PHE A 116 -4.86 -2.95 -5.11
CA PHE A 116 -4.94 -1.84 -4.16
C PHE A 116 -4.87 -2.36 -2.72
N TYR A 117 -4.02 -1.77 -1.89
CA TYR A 117 -3.79 -2.16 -0.50
C TYR A 117 -3.38 -0.97 0.39
N ASP A 118 -3.50 -1.10 1.72
CA ASP A 118 -3.16 -0.02 2.67
C ASP A 118 -2.28 -0.43 3.86
N THR A 119 -2.35 -1.67 4.32
CA THR A 119 -1.73 -2.10 5.59
C THR A 119 -0.96 -3.41 5.44
N ALA A 120 -1.37 -4.25 4.48
CA ALA A 120 -0.75 -5.53 4.20
C ALA A 120 0.65 -5.38 3.59
N TYR A 121 1.69 -5.51 4.41
CA TYR A 121 3.08 -5.38 3.97
C TYR A 121 3.49 -6.43 2.94
N TRP A 122 2.83 -7.58 2.93
CA TRP A 122 3.08 -8.69 2.00
C TRP A 122 2.41 -8.50 0.63
N ALA A 123 1.49 -7.53 0.49
CA ALA A 123 0.75 -7.34 -0.76
C ALA A 123 1.65 -6.92 -1.94
N PRO A 124 2.61 -5.97 -1.81
CA PRO A 124 3.52 -5.62 -2.91
C PRO A 124 4.40 -6.76 -3.43
N PRO A 125 5.14 -7.51 -2.59
CA PRO A 125 5.94 -8.62 -3.10
C PRO A 125 5.07 -9.73 -3.70
N LEU A 126 3.88 -9.99 -3.13
CA LEU A 126 2.94 -10.95 -3.71
C LEU A 126 2.44 -10.49 -5.09
N ALA A 127 1.99 -9.24 -5.22
CA ALA A 127 1.56 -8.68 -6.50
C ALA A 127 2.65 -8.78 -7.57
N SER A 128 3.90 -8.42 -7.20
CA SER A 128 5.05 -8.52 -8.11
C SER A 128 5.31 -9.96 -8.55
N LYS A 129 5.22 -10.94 -7.64
CA LYS A 129 5.35 -12.38 -7.95
C LYS A 129 4.30 -12.85 -8.96
N LEU A 130 3.11 -12.25 -8.93
CA LEU A 130 1.99 -12.58 -9.81
C LEU A 130 1.94 -11.73 -11.09
N GLY A 131 2.91 -10.84 -11.33
CA GLY A 131 2.94 -9.95 -12.50
C GLY A 131 1.93 -8.80 -12.42
N MET A 132 1.39 -8.50 -11.24
CA MET A 132 0.44 -7.43 -10.99
C MET A 132 1.15 -6.15 -10.55
N LYS A 133 0.52 -5.00 -10.74
CA LYS A 133 0.98 -3.71 -10.20
C LYS A 133 0.35 -3.43 -8.83
N PRO A 134 1.11 -3.41 -7.73
CA PRO A 134 0.59 -3.01 -6.43
C PRO A 134 0.42 -1.48 -6.37
N ILE A 135 -0.69 -1.03 -5.80
CA ILE A 135 -1.01 0.38 -5.58
C ILE A 135 -1.34 0.58 -4.11
N PHE A 136 -0.53 1.40 -3.43
CA PHE A 136 -0.80 1.81 -2.06
C PHE A 136 -1.90 2.89 -2.06
N TYR A 137 -3.01 2.64 -1.39
CA TYR A 137 -4.09 3.60 -1.21
C TYR A 137 -4.44 3.75 0.27
N SER A 138 -4.08 4.90 0.85
CA SER A 138 -4.34 5.20 2.26
C SER A 138 -5.69 5.87 2.46
N ALA A 139 -6.58 5.25 3.24
CA ALA A 139 -7.81 5.89 3.73
C ALA A 139 -7.57 6.88 4.88
N VAL A 140 -6.37 6.88 5.47
CA VAL A 140 -5.97 7.79 6.55
C VAL A 140 -5.11 8.93 6.04
N SER A 141 -5.20 10.10 6.69
CA SER A 141 -4.34 11.24 6.35
C SER A 141 -2.88 10.93 6.66
N VAL A 142 -1.96 11.54 5.91
CA VAL A 142 -0.51 11.41 6.12
C VAL A 142 -0.10 11.86 7.53
N ALA A 143 -0.78 12.86 8.08
CA ALA A 143 -0.56 13.32 9.45
C ALA A 143 -0.90 12.23 10.49
N ALA A 144 -2.04 11.54 10.35
CA ALA A 144 -2.43 10.44 11.22
C ALA A 144 -1.49 9.22 11.09
N MET A 145 -0.97 8.97 9.89
CA MET A 145 -0.02 7.89 9.63
C MET A 145 1.31 8.10 10.38
N ARG A 146 1.80 9.34 10.47
CA ARG A 146 3.01 9.66 11.24
C ARG A 146 2.87 9.33 12.72
N PHE A 147 1.70 9.55 13.32
CA PHE A 147 1.47 9.18 14.73
C PHE A 147 1.55 7.65 14.96
N ARG A 148 1.10 6.83 14.01
CA ARG A 148 1.21 5.35 14.11
C ARG A 148 2.63 4.84 13.91
N ALA A 149 3.42 5.51 13.07
CA ALA A 149 4.84 5.18 12.89
C ALA A 149 5.67 5.57 14.14
N VAL A 150 5.35 6.69 14.78
CA VAL A 150 6.11 7.15 15.96
C VAL A 150 5.92 6.23 17.18
N SER A 151 4.77 5.58 17.34
CA SER A 151 4.55 4.58 18.40
C SER A 151 5.24 3.22 18.16
N SER A 152 5.80 3.00 16.97
CA SER A 152 6.69 1.86 16.67
C SER A 152 8.18 2.27 16.57
N VAL A 153 8.48 3.57 16.46
CA VAL A 153 9.86 4.12 16.41
C VAL A 153 10.52 4.23 17.79
N THR A 154 9.81 4.00 18.91
CA THR A 154 10.49 3.82 20.21
C THR A 154 11.44 2.62 20.22
N TYR A 155 11.29 1.67 19.29
CA TYR A 155 12.28 0.60 19.06
C TYR A 155 13.40 0.96 18.08
N CYS A 156 13.23 1.95 17.21
CA CYS A 156 14.22 2.31 16.18
C CYS A 156 15.19 3.41 16.65
N LEU A 157 14.88 4.11 17.74
CA LEU A 157 15.81 5.08 18.36
C LEU A 157 17.01 4.41 19.04
N SER A 158 16.98 3.09 19.31
CA SER A 158 18.18 2.35 19.72
C SER A 158 19.10 1.99 18.54
N ALA A 159 18.56 1.85 17.32
CA ALA A 159 19.34 1.57 16.12
C ALA A 159 19.96 2.84 15.49
N ALA A 160 19.36 4.02 15.71
CA ALA A 160 19.91 5.30 15.24
C ALA A 160 21.20 5.74 15.96
N VAL A 161 21.49 5.18 17.15
CA VAL A 161 22.77 5.42 17.86
C VAL A 161 23.94 4.67 17.19
N ILE A 162 23.68 3.57 16.48
CA ILE A 162 24.73 2.77 15.83
C ILE A 162 25.17 3.38 14.49
N SER A 163 24.29 4.13 13.80
CA SER A 163 24.63 4.77 12.52
C SER A 163 25.54 6.02 12.69
N ASN A 164 25.38 6.76 13.79
CA ASN A 164 26.21 7.96 14.05
C ASN A 164 27.67 7.63 14.40
N THR A 165 27.97 6.39 14.81
CA THR A 165 29.35 5.91 15.02
C THR A 165 30.00 5.49 13.70
N LEU A 166 29.22 5.04 12.70
CA LEU A 166 29.72 4.68 11.37
C LEU A 166 29.91 5.88 10.45
N PHE A 167 29.07 6.92 10.56
CA PHE A 167 29.17 8.14 9.74
C PHE A 167 30.36 9.05 10.11
N LYS A 168 30.90 8.93 11.33
CA LYS A 168 32.14 9.64 11.71
C LYS A 168 33.40 8.98 11.17
N ARG A 169 33.37 7.72 10.74
CA ARG A 169 34.57 6.99 10.29
C ARG A 169 34.87 7.12 8.79
N THR A 170 33.99 7.74 8.01
CA THR A 170 34.17 7.91 6.55
C THR A 170 34.59 9.31 6.12
N LYS A 171 34.65 10.29 7.04
CA LYS A 171 35.15 11.64 6.75
C LYS A 171 36.66 11.82 6.91
N ASP A 172 37.34 10.89 7.59
CA ASP A 172 38.80 10.96 7.80
C ASP A 172 39.62 10.30 6.66
N VAL A 173 38.96 9.69 5.66
CA VAL A 173 39.64 8.93 4.58
C VAL A 173 39.78 9.72 3.26
N PHE A 174 39.13 10.89 3.12
CA PHE A 174 39.12 11.67 1.86
C PHE A 174 39.61 13.12 2.00
N SER A 175 40.55 13.38 2.91
CA SER A 175 41.27 14.65 2.96
C SER A 175 42.77 14.41 2.97
N THR A 176 43.35 14.16 1.80
CA THR A 176 44.75 14.49 1.45
C THR A 176 45.00 14.09 0.00
N HIS A 177 44.98 15.09 -0.90
CA HIS A 177 46.09 15.38 -1.82
C HIS A 177 45.63 16.39 -2.88
N SER A 178 46.09 17.62 -2.69
CA SER A 178 46.13 18.69 -3.68
C SER A 178 47.17 18.37 -4.75
N THR A 179 46.80 18.45 -6.02
CA THR A 179 47.77 18.72 -7.09
C THR A 179 47.13 19.61 -8.16
N THR A 180 47.78 20.75 -8.36
CA THR A 180 47.50 21.85 -9.26
C THR A 180 47.67 21.46 -10.73
N TRP A 181 46.81 21.97 -11.62
CA TRP A 181 47.04 21.97 -13.08
C TRP A 181 47.06 23.42 -13.62
N PRO A 182 47.82 23.72 -14.68
CA PRO A 182 48.17 25.07 -15.07
C PRO A 182 47.09 25.74 -15.93
N LEU A 183 47.04 27.06 -15.76
CA LEU A 183 46.26 28.04 -16.51
C LEU A 183 46.56 28.00 -18.01
N LEU A 184 45.52 27.94 -18.83
CA LEU A 184 45.56 28.38 -20.22
C LEU A 184 44.49 29.47 -20.44
N SER A 185 45.03 30.60 -20.91
CA SER A 185 44.49 31.90 -21.31
C SER A 185 43.14 31.95 -22.02
N GLU A 186 42.35 32.98 -21.67
CA GLU A 186 41.27 33.56 -22.50
C GLU A 186 41.80 34.15 -23.82
N PRO A 187 40.91 34.38 -24.81
CA PRO A 187 40.52 35.78 -25.05
C PRO A 187 39.02 36.02 -25.34
N ALA A 188 38.47 36.98 -24.60
CA ALA A 188 37.67 38.14 -25.00
C ALA A 188 36.59 38.10 -26.13
N LEU A 189 35.38 38.47 -25.69
CA LEU A 189 34.41 39.45 -26.25
C LEU A 189 33.56 39.12 -27.49
N SER A 190 32.23 39.11 -27.27
CA SER A 190 31.27 39.96 -28.02
C SER A 190 29.91 39.99 -27.33
N LYS A 191 29.56 41.13 -26.74
CA LYS A 191 28.19 41.50 -26.35
C LYS A 191 27.46 42.00 -27.60
N ASN A 192 26.24 41.52 -27.86
CA ASN A 192 25.17 42.39 -28.34
C ASN A 192 23.80 41.70 -28.25
N GLN A 193 22.96 42.26 -27.37
CA GLN A 193 21.50 42.20 -27.45
C GLN A 193 21.04 43.34 -28.37
N LYS A 194 20.23 43.01 -29.37
CA LYS A 194 19.01 43.72 -29.75
C LYS A 194 18.10 42.77 -30.50
#